data_AF-A0A7I4YNA7-F1
#
_entry.id   AF-A0A7I4YNA7-F1
#
_cell.length_a   1.000
_cell.length_b   1.000
_cell.length_c   1.000
_cell.angle_alpha   90.00
_cell.angle_beta   90.00
_cell.angle_gamma   90.00
#
_symmetry.space_group_name_H-M   'P 1'
#
loop_
_entity.id
_entity.type
_entity.pdbx_description
1 polymer ?
#
loop_
_entity_poly.entity_id
_entity_poly.type
_entity_poly.pdbx_seq_one_letter_code
_entity_poly.pdbx_strand_id
1 'polypeptide(L)'
;MLFCLAFAFVLVNAFAAESNEIKPCEDKGHSGLCHLMKEKGQCLMGSYLEFGKEFCAKTCEWCTPEPKKPKSDCKNQLDSQSCYDMYERGNCEVGKHLCAKTCYYCY
;
A
#
# COMPACT_ATOMS: atom_id res chain seq x y z
N MET A 1 41.72 -14.22 18.80
CA MET A 1 40.41 -14.83 19.12
C MET A 1 39.26 -13.82 19.24
N LEU A 2 39.51 -12.54 19.57
CA LEU A 2 38.48 -11.48 19.58
C LEU A 2 38.07 -10.96 18.18
N PHE A 3 38.98 -11.02 17.19
CA PHE A 3 38.71 -10.52 15.83
C PHE A 3 37.72 -11.40 15.03
N CYS A 4 37.57 -12.69 15.36
CA CYS A 4 36.64 -13.57 14.67
C CYS A 4 35.17 -13.31 15.05
N LEU A 5 34.92 -12.82 16.27
CA LEU A 5 33.57 -12.53 16.75
C LEU A 5 33.00 -11.26 16.09
N ALA A 6 33.85 -10.27 15.77
CA ALA A 6 33.40 -9.04 15.11
C ALA A 6 32.90 -9.28 13.68
N PHE A 7 33.53 -10.19 12.93
CA PHE A 7 33.10 -10.54 11.56
C PHE A 7 31.75 -11.28 11.54
N ALA A 8 31.46 -12.09 12.56
CA ALA A 8 30.18 -12.78 12.66
C ALA A 8 29.00 -11.81 12.85
N PHE A 9 29.17 -10.75 13.65
CA PHE A 9 28.12 -9.74 13.85
C PHE A 9 27.82 -8.91 12.60
N VAL A 10 28.83 -8.65 11.74
CA VAL A 10 28.61 -7.90 10.48
C VAL A 10 27.77 -8.72 9.49
N LEU A 11 27.95 -10.05 9.44
CA LEU A 11 27.21 -10.91 8.52
C LEU A 11 25.73 -11.09 8.91
N VAL A 12 25.41 -11.11 10.21
CA VAL A 12 24.01 -11.25 10.68
C VAL A 12 23.18 -10.00 10.36
N ASN A 13 23.78 -8.81 10.40
CA ASN A 13 23.07 -7.56 10.11
C ASN A 13 22.78 -7.35 8.61
N ALA A 14 23.49 -8.05 7.70
CA ALA A 14 23.25 -7.94 6.27
C ALA A 14 22.00 -8.70 5.79
N PHE A 15 21.55 -9.71 6.55
CA PHE A 15 20.42 -10.58 6.16
C PHE A 15 19.05 -10.14 6.71
N ALA A 16 19.01 -9.08 7.53
CA ALA A 16 17.77 -8.52 8.08
C ALA A 16 17.15 -7.40 7.22
N ALA A 17 17.67 -7.16 6.01
CA ALA A 17 17.02 -6.31 5.02
C ALA A 17 15.92 -7.12 4.33
N GLU A 18 14.87 -7.48 5.07
CA GLU A 18 13.62 -7.94 4.49
C GLU A 18 13.13 -6.78 3.60
N SER A 19 13.16 -6.98 2.29
CA SER A 19 12.61 -6.00 1.36
C SER A 19 11.14 -5.81 1.73
N ASN A 20 10.82 -4.65 2.28
CA ASN A 20 9.45 -4.16 2.41
C ASN A 20 8.91 -3.87 0.99
N GLU A 21 8.83 -4.89 0.13
CA GLU A 21 8.05 -4.81 -1.09
C GLU A 21 6.60 -4.71 -0.67
N ILE A 22 6.09 -3.49 -0.74
CA ILE A 22 4.70 -3.21 -0.45
C ILE A 22 3.87 -3.88 -1.55
N LYS A 23 3.07 -4.88 -1.17
CA LYS A 23 2.23 -5.63 -2.11
C LYS A 23 1.00 -4.79 -2.46
N PRO A 24 0.66 -4.63 -3.76
CA PRO A 24 -0.55 -3.94 -4.17
C PRO A 24 -1.79 -4.61 -3.58
N CYS A 25 -2.75 -3.82 -3.12
CA CYS A 25 -4.04 -4.32 -2.64
C CYS A 25 -4.96 -4.65 -3.81
N GLU A 26 -4.82 -5.86 -4.32
CA GLU A 26 -5.61 -6.39 -5.42
C GLU A 26 -5.96 -7.86 -5.17
N ASP A 27 -7.02 -8.32 -5.84
CA ASP A 27 -7.38 -9.73 -5.84
C ASP A 27 -6.50 -10.47 -6.84
N LYS A 28 -5.82 -11.52 -6.39
CA LYS A 28 -5.09 -12.45 -7.26
C LYS A 28 -5.99 -13.53 -7.83
N GLY A 29 -7.11 -13.82 -7.14
CA GLY A 29 -8.09 -14.81 -7.53
C GLY A 29 -9.02 -14.30 -8.64
N HIS A 30 -9.73 -15.23 -9.26
CA HIS A 30 -10.75 -14.89 -10.26
C HIS A 30 -11.89 -14.09 -9.59
N SER A 31 -12.30 -12.97 -10.20
CA SER A 31 -13.30 -12.04 -9.64
C SER A 31 -14.58 -12.74 -9.20
N GLY A 32 -15.13 -13.63 -10.04
CA GLY A 32 -16.33 -14.40 -9.72
C GLY A 32 -16.21 -15.28 -8.47
N LEU A 33 -15.02 -15.84 -8.19
CA LEU A 33 -14.79 -16.63 -6.98
C LEU A 33 -14.74 -15.74 -5.74
N CYS A 34 -14.00 -14.64 -5.81
CA CYS A 34 -13.90 -13.69 -4.69
C CYS A 34 -15.25 -13.07 -4.33
N HIS A 35 -16.06 -12.71 -5.34
CA HIS A 35 -17.43 -12.23 -5.13
C HIS A 35 -18.30 -13.30 -4.47
N LEU A 36 -18.28 -14.53 -4.97
CA LEU A 36 -19.05 -15.64 -4.39
C LEU A 36 -18.66 -15.89 -2.92
N MET A 37 -17.36 -15.82 -2.60
CA MET A 37 -16.87 -15.96 -1.23
C MET A 37 -17.35 -14.83 -0.32
N LYS A 38 -17.35 -13.58 -0.81
CA LYS A 38 -17.88 -12.43 -0.07
C LYS A 38 -19.38 -12.59 0.18
N GLU A 39 -20.15 -12.93 -0.84
CA GLU A 39 -21.60 -13.14 -0.75
C GLU A 39 -21.96 -14.26 0.23
N LYS A 40 -21.15 -15.33 0.28
CA LYS A 40 -21.33 -16.44 1.22
C LYS A 40 -20.77 -16.17 2.61
N GLY A 41 -20.22 -15.00 2.88
CA GLY A 41 -19.59 -14.66 4.17
C GLY A 41 -18.31 -15.45 4.48
N GLN A 42 -17.71 -16.08 3.48
CA GLN A 42 -16.57 -16.98 3.64
C GLN A 42 -15.25 -16.24 3.87
N CYS A 43 -15.19 -14.93 3.59
CA CYS A 43 -14.01 -14.09 3.83
C CYS A 43 -13.52 -14.14 5.29
N LEU A 44 -14.40 -14.45 6.25
CA LEU A 44 -14.11 -14.47 7.69
C LEU A 44 -14.23 -15.89 8.31
N MET A 45 -14.44 -16.94 7.50
CA MET A 45 -14.79 -18.27 8.02
C MET A 45 -13.69 -19.30 7.84
N GLY A 46 -13.21 -19.86 8.95
CA GLY A 46 -12.47 -21.12 9.00
C GLY A 46 -11.31 -21.20 8.01
N SER A 47 -11.26 -22.30 7.24
CA SER A 47 -10.21 -22.57 6.25
C SER A 47 -10.18 -21.57 5.08
N TYR A 48 -11.22 -20.78 4.88
CA TYR A 48 -11.29 -19.78 3.82
C TYR A 48 -10.66 -18.44 4.21
N LEU A 49 -10.33 -18.24 5.48
CA LEU A 49 -9.72 -17.01 5.96
C LEU A 49 -8.39 -16.72 5.25
N GLU A 50 -7.48 -17.69 5.26
CA GLU A 50 -6.15 -17.53 4.65
C GLU A 50 -6.26 -17.40 3.13
N PHE A 51 -7.18 -18.14 2.50
CA PHE A 51 -7.49 -17.98 1.08
C PHE A 51 -8.00 -16.57 0.76
N GLY A 52 -8.92 -16.05 1.58
CA GLY A 52 -9.49 -14.71 1.45
C GLY A 52 -8.43 -13.62 1.58
N LYS A 53 -7.49 -13.77 2.52
CA LYS A 53 -6.37 -12.85 2.72
C LYS A 53 -5.36 -12.87 1.56
N GLU A 54 -5.10 -14.04 0.98
CA GLU A 54 -4.06 -14.16 -0.05
C GLU A 54 -4.56 -13.89 -1.46
N PHE A 55 -5.76 -14.37 -1.80
CA PHE A 55 -6.28 -14.35 -3.17
C PHE A 55 -7.39 -13.34 -3.39
N CYS A 56 -8.17 -13.04 -2.37
CA CYS A 56 -9.32 -12.13 -2.45
C CYS A 56 -9.16 -10.94 -1.53
N ALA A 57 -7.93 -10.49 -1.32
CA ALA A 57 -7.57 -9.50 -0.30
C ALA A 57 -8.36 -8.20 -0.45
N LYS A 58 -8.55 -7.73 -1.70
CA LYS A 58 -9.27 -6.50 -1.98
C LYS A 58 -10.78 -6.71 -1.82
N THR A 59 -11.34 -7.77 -2.40
CA THR A 59 -12.77 -8.05 -2.31
C THR A 59 -13.22 -8.31 -0.87
N CYS A 60 -12.41 -9.03 -0.10
CA CYS A 60 -12.65 -9.34 1.31
C CYS A 60 -12.13 -8.26 2.28
N GLU A 61 -11.65 -7.11 1.78
CA GLU A 61 -11.22 -5.96 2.60
C GLU A 61 -10.07 -6.28 3.59
N TRP A 62 -9.22 -7.25 3.23
CA TRP A 62 -8.03 -7.64 3.98
C TRP A 62 -6.79 -6.81 3.63
N CYS A 63 -6.91 -5.86 2.72
CA CYS A 63 -5.85 -4.91 2.39
C CYS A 63 -6.42 -3.51 2.18
N THR A 64 -5.56 -2.51 2.37
CA THR A 64 -5.87 -1.13 2.05
C THR A 64 -5.24 -0.78 0.71
N PRO A 65 -5.99 -0.27 -0.27
CA PRO A 65 -5.40 0.23 -1.51
C PRO A 65 -4.44 1.36 -1.20
N GLU A 66 -3.21 1.25 -1.70
CA GLU A 66 -2.31 2.39 -1.69
C GLU A 66 -2.92 3.53 -2.51
N PRO A 67 -2.76 4.78 -2.07
CA PRO A 67 -3.08 5.91 -2.91
C PRO A 67 -2.27 5.79 -4.21
N LYS A 68 -2.97 5.75 -5.35
CA LYS A 68 -2.35 5.64 -6.68
C LYS A 68 -1.30 6.74 -6.82
N LYS A 69 -0.03 6.39 -6.98
CA LYS A 69 1.02 7.39 -7.19
C LYS A 69 0.65 8.31 -8.36
N PRO A 70 0.80 9.64 -8.21
CA PRO A 70 0.50 10.55 -9.30
C PRO A 70 1.40 10.27 -10.50
N LYS A 71 0.90 10.50 -11.72
CA LYS A 71 1.73 10.38 -12.93
C LYS A 71 2.98 11.29 -12.82
N SER A 72 4.09 10.87 -13.42
CA SER A 72 5.39 11.55 -13.30
C SER A 72 5.39 12.97 -13.88
N ASP A 73 4.51 13.23 -14.85
CA ASP A 73 4.25 14.54 -15.46
C ASP A 73 3.33 15.44 -14.62
N CYS A 74 2.65 14.91 -13.61
CA CYS A 74 1.83 15.72 -12.71
C CYS A 74 2.71 16.63 -11.84
N LYS A 75 2.31 17.90 -11.78
CA LYS A 75 2.95 18.97 -11.00
C LYS A 75 1.91 19.71 -10.18
N ASN A 76 2.33 20.21 -9.02
CA ASN A 76 1.56 21.21 -8.29
C ASN A 76 1.76 22.58 -8.97
N GLN A 77 0.75 23.43 -8.90
CA GLN A 77 0.86 24.84 -9.25
C GLN A 77 1.39 25.67 -8.08
N LEU A 78 1.05 25.27 -6.84
CA LEU A 78 1.58 25.87 -5.62
C LEU A 78 2.85 25.16 -5.15
N ASP A 79 3.58 25.82 -4.24
CA ASP A 79 4.76 25.26 -3.61
C ASP A 79 4.42 24.05 -2.72
N SER A 80 5.43 23.23 -2.46
CA SER A 80 5.29 21.98 -1.72
C SER A 80 4.74 22.16 -0.31
N GLN A 81 5.09 23.25 0.38
CA GLN A 81 4.66 23.48 1.76
C GLN A 81 3.17 23.83 1.80
N SER A 82 2.73 24.78 0.96
CA SER A 82 1.31 25.15 0.85
C SER A 82 0.43 23.95 0.50
N CYS A 83 0.90 23.08 -0.39
CA CYS A 83 0.16 21.87 -0.75
C CYS A 83 0.13 20.80 0.34
N TYR A 84 1.21 20.69 1.12
CA TYR A 84 1.25 19.79 2.27
C TYR A 84 0.28 20.25 3.37
N ASP A 85 0.28 21.54 3.68
CA ASP A 85 -0.65 22.13 4.65
C ASP A 85 -2.12 21.95 4.23
N MET A 86 -2.42 22.04 2.92
CA MET A 86 -3.75 21.74 2.39
C MET A 86 -4.13 20.26 2.56
N TYR A 87 -3.18 19.35 2.32
CA TYR A 87 -3.39 17.90 2.48
C TYR A 87 -3.69 17.54 3.95
N GLU A 88 -2.88 18.03 4.89
CA GLU A 88 -3.07 17.80 6.33
C GLU A 88 -4.42 18.33 6.86
N ARG A 89 -4.91 19.44 6.27
CA ARG A 89 -6.21 20.02 6.63
C ARG A 89 -7.41 19.35 5.96
N GLY A 90 -7.19 18.35 5.10
CA GLY A 90 -8.26 17.68 4.35
C GLY A 90 -8.90 18.56 3.26
N ASN A 91 -8.23 19.62 2.82
CA ASN A 91 -8.75 20.58 1.84
C ASN A 91 -8.42 20.22 0.38
N CYS A 92 -8.10 18.95 0.13
CA CYS A 92 -7.67 18.46 -1.16
C CYS A 92 -8.72 18.67 -2.27
N GLU A 93 -10.02 18.57 -1.96
CA GLU A 93 -11.10 18.84 -2.93
C GLU A 93 -11.07 20.29 -3.47
N VAL A 94 -10.77 21.25 -2.60
CA VAL A 94 -10.65 22.66 -2.99
C VAL A 94 -9.35 22.89 -3.76
N GLY A 95 -8.27 22.23 -3.33
CA GLY A 95 -6.93 22.33 -3.91
C GLY A 95 -6.69 21.44 -5.13
N LYS A 96 -7.69 20.74 -5.68
CA LYS A 96 -7.47 19.66 -6.66
C LYS A 96 -6.69 20.07 -7.91
N HIS A 97 -6.80 21.32 -8.35
CA HIS A 97 -6.06 21.87 -9.49
C HIS A 97 -4.72 22.52 -9.10
N LEU A 98 -4.59 22.92 -7.84
CA LEU A 98 -3.42 23.64 -7.31
C LEU A 98 -2.36 22.67 -6.77
N CYS A 99 -2.81 21.59 -6.13
CA CYS A 99 -2.00 20.62 -5.40
C CYS A 99 -2.25 19.20 -5.88
N ALA A 100 -2.53 19.05 -7.19
CA ALA A 100 -2.97 17.82 -7.81
C ALA A 100 -2.01 16.63 -7.59
N LYS A 101 -0.69 16.88 -7.50
CA LYS A 101 0.31 15.86 -7.22
C LYS A 101 0.27 15.45 -5.75
N THR A 102 0.31 16.41 -4.83
CA THR A 102 0.32 16.13 -3.38
C THR A 102 -0.98 15.49 -2.91
N CYS A 103 -2.12 15.90 -3.47
CA CYS A 103 -3.43 15.37 -3.16
C CYS A 103 -3.85 14.16 -4.02
N TYR A 104 -2.94 13.59 -4.82
CA TYR A 104 -3.19 12.38 -5.61
C TYR A 104 -4.39 12.47 -6.58
N TYR A 105 -4.67 13.65 -7.17
CA TYR A 105 -5.75 13.85 -8.15
C TYR A 105 -5.32 13.66 -9.61
N CYS A 106 -4.04 13.42 -9.87
CA CYS A 106 -3.51 13.14 -11.21
C CYS A 106 -3.18 11.65 -11.38
N TYR A 107 -4.12 10.82 -11.84
CA TYR A 107 -3.88 9.40 -12.17
C TYR A 107 -4.33 9.04 -13.58
#